data_AF-A0A183HUG3-F1
#
_entry.id   AF-A0A183HUG3-F1
#
_cell.length_a   1.000
_cell.length_b   1.000
_cell.length_c   1.000
_cell.angle_alpha   90.00
_cell.angle_beta   90.00
_cell.angle_gamma   90.00
#
_symmetry.space_group_name_H-M   'P 1'
#
loop_
_entity.id
_entity.type
_entity.pdbx_description
1 polymer ?
#
loop_
_entity_poly.entity_id
_entity_poly.type
_entity_poly.pdbx_seq_one_letter_code
_entity_poly.pdbx_strand_id
1 'polypeptide(L)'
;MAIFESNELIVEETNRKYEKGLLSYTNALNHLADLTDEEFNMMNGLSLSNETYLQGGKEIVKLYKYDRNEKLPAAVDWRKKGLVTSIKDQGECGSCYAFTAAAALEGYYKKKKGKLIDLSPQNIIDCSRKYGNNGCENGNVPSVIFLYTCFCKHTSKFCEV
;
A
#
# COMPACT_ATOMS: atom_id res chain seq x y z
N MET A 1 30.37 -2.29 -4.72
CA MET A 1 30.80 -0.91 -5.05
C MET A 1 30.29 -0.44 -6.40
N ALA A 2 30.43 -1.20 -7.50
CA ALA A 2 29.97 -0.74 -8.82
C ALA A 2 28.46 -0.39 -8.92
N ILE A 3 27.58 -1.12 -8.23
CA ILE A 3 26.13 -0.85 -8.25
C ILE A 3 25.80 0.48 -7.55
N PHE A 4 26.33 0.68 -6.34
CA PHE A 4 26.22 1.94 -5.59
C PHE A 4 26.59 3.16 -6.44
N GLU A 5 27.78 3.13 -7.03
CA GLU A 5 28.32 4.24 -7.82
C GLU A 5 27.44 4.53 -9.03
N SER A 6 26.92 3.49 -9.69
CA SER A 6 25.96 3.65 -10.80
C SER A 6 24.67 4.33 -10.33
N ASN A 7 24.12 3.93 -9.19
CA ASN A 7 22.90 4.52 -8.64
C ASN A 7 23.12 5.96 -8.14
N GLU A 8 24.31 6.26 -7.60
CA GLU A 8 24.72 7.63 -7.23
C GLU A 8 24.73 8.56 -8.44
N LEU A 9 25.27 8.13 -9.58
CA LEU A 9 25.24 8.91 -10.82
C LEU A 9 23.81 9.21 -11.30
N ILE A 10 22.88 8.27 -11.13
CA ILE A 10 21.46 8.48 -11.46
C ILE A 10 20.85 9.57 -10.57
N VAL A 11 21.19 9.57 -9.27
CA VAL A 11 20.75 10.61 -8.32
C VAL A 11 21.29 11.99 -8.74
N GLU A 12 22.58 12.09 -9.02
CA GLU A 12 23.23 13.35 -9.42
C GLU A 12 22.64 13.90 -10.73
N GLU A 13 22.47 13.06 -11.75
CA GLU A 13 21.91 13.50 -13.03
C GLU A 13 20.47 14.00 -12.89
N THR A 14 19.66 13.30 -12.09
CA THR A 14 18.27 13.68 -11.79
C THR A 14 18.22 15.04 -11.10
N ASN A 15 19.06 15.25 -10.09
CA ASN A 15 19.12 16.52 -9.35
C ASN A 15 19.63 17.66 -10.24
N ARG A 16 20.58 17.40 -11.14
CA ARG A 16 20.99 18.40 -12.14
C ARG A 16 19.85 18.79 -13.11
N LYS A 17 18.98 17.85 -13.48
CA LYS A 17 17.78 18.14 -14.30
C LYS A 17 16.75 18.94 -13.52
N TYR A 18 16.58 18.66 -12.22
CA TYR A 18 15.74 19.45 -11.32
C TYR A 18 16.19 20.91 -11.24
N GLU A 19 17.48 21.17 -11.03
CA GLU A 19 18.04 22.54 -10.97
C GLU A 19 17.83 23.33 -12.27
N LYS A 20 17.71 22.63 -13.41
CA LYS A 20 17.40 23.24 -14.71
C LYS A 20 15.90 23.45 -14.96
N GLY A 21 15.05 23.10 -14.01
CA GLY A 21 13.59 23.14 -14.16
C GLY A 21 13.02 22.09 -15.12
N LEU A 22 13.78 21.04 -15.45
CA LEU A 22 13.33 19.96 -16.35
C LEU A 22 12.55 18.86 -15.62
N LEU A 23 12.69 18.77 -14.30
CA LEU A 23 11.99 17.83 -13.43
C LEU A 23 11.38 18.57 -12.24
N SER A 24 10.31 18.02 -11.67
CA SER A 24 9.63 18.55 -10.48
C SER A 24 9.98 17.80 -9.19
N TYR A 25 10.93 16.86 -9.25
CA TYR A 25 11.36 16.04 -8.12
C TYR A 25 12.89 15.89 -8.10
N THR A 26 13.39 15.59 -6.91
CA THR A 26 14.79 15.26 -6.64
C THR A 26 14.89 13.83 -6.14
N ASN A 27 16.06 13.22 -6.34
CA ASN A 27 16.40 11.93 -5.73
C ASN A 27 17.40 12.12 -4.60
N ALA A 28 17.45 11.15 -3.70
CA ALA A 28 18.47 11.03 -2.67
C ALA A 28 18.84 9.56 -2.50
N LEU A 29 20.11 9.29 -2.17
CA LEU A 29 20.55 7.96 -1.81
C LEU A 29 19.80 7.47 -0.57
N ASN A 30 19.44 6.19 -0.57
CA ASN A 30 18.76 5.54 0.54
C ASN A 30 19.23 4.08 0.66
N HIS A 31 18.57 3.29 1.51
CA HIS A 31 18.94 1.88 1.77
C HIS A 31 18.85 0.96 0.53
N LEU A 32 18.30 1.43 -0.58
CA LEU A 32 18.17 0.70 -1.84
C LEU A 32 19.30 1.00 -2.84
N ALA A 33 20.23 1.90 -2.49
CA ALA A 33 21.28 2.36 -3.40
C ALA A 33 22.25 1.26 -3.87
N ASP A 34 22.34 0.15 -3.13
CA ASP A 34 23.20 -0.99 -3.46
C ASP A 34 22.51 -2.09 -4.27
N LEU A 35 21.22 -1.93 -4.61
CA LEU A 35 20.44 -2.97 -5.26
C LEU A 35 20.50 -2.90 -6.79
N THR A 36 20.46 -4.06 -7.43
CA THR A 36 20.17 -4.16 -8.87
C THR A 36 18.69 -3.94 -9.14
N ASP A 37 18.34 -3.68 -10.41
CA ASP A 37 16.94 -3.61 -10.83
C ASP A 37 16.18 -4.92 -10.53
N GLU A 38 16.84 -6.08 -10.61
CA GLU A 38 16.23 -7.38 -10.32
C GLU A 38 15.90 -7.52 -8.83
N GLU A 39 16.84 -7.18 -7.95
CA GLU A 39 16.65 -7.14 -6.50
C GLU A 39 15.54 -6.15 -6.12
N PHE A 40 15.54 -4.97 -6.75
CA PHE A 40 14.50 -3.97 -6.55
C PHE A 40 13.12 -4.50 -6.97
N ASN A 41 13.04 -5.19 -8.12
CA ASN A 41 11.79 -5.72 -8.64
C ASN A 41 11.21 -6.88 -7.81
N MET A 42 12.04 -7.64 -7.09
CA MET A 42 11.55 -8.68 -6.16
C MET A 42 10.73 -8.09 -5.00
N MET A 43 10.95 -6.83 -4.65
CA MET A 43 10.16 -6.13 -3.63
C MET A 43 8.79 -5.63 -4.15
N ASN A 44 8.54 -5.72 -5.46
CA ASN A 44 7.30 -5.25 -6.10
C ASN A 44 6.25 -6.36 -6.22
N GLY A 45 5.70 -6.82 -5.09
CA GLY A 45 4.74 -7.94 -5.09
C GLY A 45 3.26 -7.55 -5.21
N LEU A 46 2.91 -6.44 -5.86
CA LEU A 46 1.50 -6.15 -6.15
C LEU A 46 1.05 -7.00 -7.35
N SER A 47 0.16 -7.95 -7.11
CA SER A 47 -0.54 -8.68 -8.16
C SER A 47 -1.86 -7.98 -8.50
N LEU A 48 -1.93 -7.46 -9.72
CA LEU A 48 -3.17 -6.96 -10.31
C LEU A 48 -3.81 -8.10 -11.08
N SER A 49 -4.78 -8.78 -10.48
CA SER A 49 -5.58 -9.75 -11.24
C SER A 49 -6.41 -9.00 -12.30
N ASN A 50 -6.32 -9.42 -13.56
CA ASN A 50 -7.28 -9.00 -14.61
C ASN A 50 -8.72 -9.42 -14.28
N GLU A 51 -8.86 -10.37 -13.36
CA GLU A 51 -10.12 -10.73 -12.72
C GLU A 51 -10.50 -9.62 -11.75
N THR A 52 -11.38 -8.73 -12.20
CA THR A 52 -12.27 -8.03 -11.29
C THR A 52 -12.89 -9.08 -10.36
N TYR A 53 -12.54 -9.06 -9.07
CA TYR A 53 -13.27 -9.76 -7.99
C TYR A 53 -14.79 -9.44 -7.99
N LEU A 54 -15.23 -8.51 -8.85
CA LEU A 54 -16.63 -8.21 -9.17
C LEU A 54 -17.34 -9.29 -10.01
N GLN A 55 -16.63 -10.26 -10.59
CA GLN A 55 -17.27 -11.33 -11.39
C GLN A 55 -17.88 -12.46 -10.54
N GLY A 56 -17.62 -12.50 -9.24
CA GLY A 56 -18.34 -13.36 -8.30
C GLY A 56 -19.63 -12.69 -7.83
N GLY A 57 -20.73 -12.93 -8.53
CA GLY A 57 -22.02 -12.29 -8.32
C GLY A 57 -22.47 -12.19 -6.86
N LYS A 58 -22.40 -10.96 -6.32
CA LYS A 58 -23.40 -10.36 -5.43
C LYS A 58 -23.08 -8.87 -5.29
N GLU A 59 -24.12 -8.07 -5.44
CA GLU A 59 -24.20 -6.61 -5.40
C GLU A 59 -23.75 -6.02 -4.04
N ILE A 60 -22.49 -6.21 -3.62
CA ILE A 60 -22.02 -5.84 -2.26
C ILE A 60 -21.11 -4.60 -2.24
N VAL A 61 -20.50 -4.21 -3.36
CA VAL A 61 -19.68 -3.00 -3.40
C VAL A 61 -20.54 -1.84 -3.89
N LYS A 62 -21.10 -1.05 -2.97
CA LYS A 62 -21.53 0.31 -3.30
C LYS A 62 -20.28 1.09 -3.70
N LEU A 63 -19.96 1.07 -4.99
CA LEU A 63 -18.92 1.91 -5.55
C LEU A 63 -19.28 3.37 -5.26
N TYR A 64 -18.28 4.14 -4.83
CA TYR A 64 -18.46 5.58 -4.66
C TYR A 64 -18.89 6.17 -6.01
N LYS A 65 -20.06 6.80 -6.04
CA LYS A 65 -20.54 7.54 -7.20
C LYS A 65 -20.11 8.98 -7.03
N TYR A 66 -19.18 9.42 -7.87
CA TYR A 66 -18.74 10.80 -7.88
C TYR A 66 -19.91 11.73 -8.23
N ASP A 67 -20.17 12.70 -7.36
CA ASP A 67 -21.11 13.78 -7.62
C ASP A 67 -20.33 15.02 -8.06
N ARG A 68 -20.63 15.53 -9.27
CA ARG A 68 -19.98 16.72 -9.82
C ARG A 68 -20.30 17.99 -9.03
N ASN A 69 -21.38 17.98 -8.26
CA ASN A 69 -21.78 19.11 -7.41
C ASN A 69 -21.15 19.03 -6.01
N GLU A 70 -20.43 17.96 -5.69
CA GLU A 70 -19.77 17.80 -4.40
C GLU A 70 -18.63 18.82 -4.25
N LYS A 71 -18.73 19.68 -3.24
CA LYS A 71 -17.68 20.66 -2.93
C LYS A 71 -16.50 19.95 -2.26
N LEU A 72 -15.44 19.73 -3.02
CA LEU A 72 -14.20 19.16 -2.50
C LEU A 72 -13.31 20.22 -1.85
N PRO A 73 -12.60 19.89 -0.77
CA PRO A 73 -11.60 20.77 -0.19
C PRO A 73 -10.41 20.94 -1.15
N ALA A 74 -9.74 22.10 -1.11
CA ALA A 74 -8.58 22.37 -1.95
C ALA A 74 -7.39 21.42 -1.68
N ALA A 75 -7.26 20.90 -0.45
CA ALA A 75 -6.26 19.92 -0.07
C ALA A 75 -6.76 19.03 1.07
N VAL A 76 -6.32 17.77 1.10
CA VAL A 76 -6.58 16.83 2.19
C VAL A 76 -5.29 16.15 2.60
N ASP A 77 -5.02 16.14 3.90
CA ASP A 77 -3.96 15.34 4.51
C ASP A 77 -4.58 14.51 5.65
N TRP A 78 -4.68 13.20 5.45
CA TRP A 78 -5.25 12.29 6.44
C TRP A 78 -4.34 12.07 7.66
N ARG A 79 -3.03 12.35 7.55
CA ARG A 79 -2.09 12.29 8.68
C ARG A 79 -2.44 13.36 9.71
N LYS A 80 -2.74 14.58 9.24
CA LYS A 80 -3.19 15.69 10.10
C LYS A 80 -4.52 15.40 10.81
N LYS A 81 -5.30 14.44 10.30
CA LYS A 81 -6.55 13.98 10.90
C LYS A 81 -6.36 12.76 11.82
N GLY A 82 -5.15 12.24 11.95
CA GLY A 82 -4.84 11.07 12.77
C GLY A 82 -5.40 9.76 12.22
N LEU A 83 -5.57 9.64 10.90
CA LEU A 83 -6.05 8.43 10.21
C LEU A 83 -4.93 7.56 9.65
N VAL A 84 -3.67 7.94 9.87
CA VAL A 84 -2.50 7.27 9.31
C VAL A 84 -1.56 6.93 10.45
N THR A 85 -1.10 5.68 10.49
CA THR A 85 -0.09 5.17 11.43
C THR A 85 1.31 5.66 11.05
N SER A 86 2.33 5.26 11.81
CA SER A 86 3.72 5.51 11.44
C SER A 86 4.09 4.81 10.13
N ILE A 87 5.08 5.35 9.43
CA ILE A 87 5.67 4.70 8.25
C ILE A 87 6.26 3.36 8.69
N LYS A 88 6.05 2.32 7.87
CA LYS A 88 6.58 0.98 8.07
C LYS A 88 7.48 0.61 6.89
N ASP A 89 8.27 -0.45 7.06
CA ASP A 89 9.19 -0.97 6.05
C ASP A 89 8.83 -2.43 5.73
N GLN A 90 8.74 -2.74 4.43
CA GLN A 90 8.48 -4.09 3.93
C GLN A 90 9.75 -4.94 3.82
N GLY A 91 10.93 -4.31 3.87
CA GLY A 91 12.22 -4.94 3.60
C GLY A 91 12.28 -5.53 2.19
N GLU A 92 13.05 -6.61 2.05
CA GLU A 92 13.30 -7.30 0.77
C GLU A 92 12.12 -8.18 0.30
N CYS A 93 10.96 -8.07 0.95
CA CYS A 93 9.79 -8.90 0.70
C CYS A 93 8.80 -8.16 -0.21
N GLY A 94 8.29 -8.82 -1.27
CA GLY A 94 7.22 -8.34 -2.15
C GLY A 94 5.84 -8.26 -1.48
N SER A 95 5.75 -7.58 -0.35
CA SER A 95 4.55 -7.52 0.51
C SER A 95 3.85 -6.17 0.51
N CYS A 96 4.18 -5.26 -0.41
CA CYS A 96 3.57 -3.93 -0.51
C CYS A 96 2.02 -3.97 -0.52
N TYR A 97 1.41 -5.03 -1.06
CA TYR A 97 -0.04 -5.26 -1.01
C TYR A 97 -0.59 -5.38 0.42
N ALA A 98 0.14 -6.04 1.32
CA ALA A 98 -0.25 -6.26 2.72
C ALA A 98 -0.18 -4.94 3.52
N PHE A 99 0.89 -4.16 3.33
CA PHE A 99 1.04 -2.83 3.94
C PHE A 99 -0.03 -1.85 3.44
N THR A 100 -0.30 -1.86 2.13
CA THR A 100 -1.36 -1.03 1.53
C THR A 100 -2.74 -1.38 2.10
N ALA A 101 -3.06 -2.68 2.20
CA ALA A 101 -4.33 -3.12 2.77
C ALA A 101 -4.45 -2.79 4.26
N ALA A 102 -3.38 -2.99 5.03
CA ALA A 102 -3.32 -2.62 6.45
C ALA A 102 -3.60 -1.12 6.64
N ALA A 103 -2.86 -0.24 5.95
CA ALA A 103 -3.02 1.21 6.07
C ALA A 103 -4.46 1.67 5.71
N ALA A 104 -5.07 1.09 4.68
CA ALA A 104 -6.44 1.38 4.31
C ALA A 104 -7.46 0.95 5.40
N LEU A 105 -7.25 -0.24 5.99
CA LEU A 105 -8.10 -0.75 7.07
C LEU A 105 -7.93 0.04 8.37
N GLU A 106 -6.70 0.45 8.72
CA GLU A 106 -6.40 1.29 9.88
C GLU A 106 -7.14 2.63 9.80
N GLY A 107 -7.03 3.32 8.65
CA GLY A 107 -7.73 4.59 8.41
C GLY A 107 -9.25 4.43 8.41
N TYR A 108 -9.78 3.37 7.82
CA TYR A 108 -11.21 3.04 7.87
C TYR A 108 -11.68 2.78 9.30
N TYR A 109 -10.93 1.99 10.06
CA TYR A 109 -11.24 1.64 11.44
C TYR A 109 -11.23 2.89 12.32
N LYS A 110 -10.21 3.75 12.20
CA LYS A 110 -10.16 5.06 12.87
C LYS A 110 -11.37 5.92 12.55
N LYS A 111 -11.73 6.04 11.28
CA LYS A 111 -12.89 6.83 10.84
C LYS A 111 -14.20 6.31 11.42
N LYS A 112 -14.35 4.98 11.56
CA LYS A 112 -15.59 4.35 12.00
C LYS A 112 -15.72 4.21 13.51
N LYS A 113 -14.61 3.96 14.21
CA LYS A 113 -14.56 3.61 15.64
C LYS A 113 -13.87 4.66 16.50
N GLY A 114 -13.21 5.65 15.89
CA GLY A 114 -12.49 6.70 16.61
C GLY A 114 -11.14 6.26 17.19
N LYS A 115 -10.79 4.98 17.15
CA LYS A 115 -9.49 4.43 17.61
C LYS A 115 -8.58 4.17 16.42
N LEU A 116 -7.32 4.64 16.49
CA LEU A 116 -6.31 4.28 15.50
C LEU A 116 -5.68 2.97 15.98
N ILE A 117 -5.69 1.96 15.13
CA ILE A 117 -5.05 0.67 15.40
C ILE A 117 -3.87 0.53 14.46
N ASP A 118 -2.88 -0.25 14.89
CA ASP A 118 -1.70 -0.57 14.09
C ASP A 118 -1.80 -2.05 13.71
N LEU A 119 -2.17 -2.32 12.46
CA LEU A 119 -2.41 -3.68 11.97
C LEU A 119 -1.09 -4.34 11.57
N SER A 120 -0.96 -5.64 11.85
CA SER A 120 0.20 -6.45 11.47
C SER A 120 0.16 -6.83 9.99
N PRO A 121 1.06 -6.30 9.14
CA PRO A 121 1.17 -6.75 7.76
C PRO A 121 1.62 -8.22 7.69
N GLN A 122 2.42 -8.68 8.67
CA GLN A 122 2.86 -10.08 8.77
C GLN A 122 1.69 -11.04 8.91
N ASN A 123 0.66 -10.70 9.70
CA ASN A 123 -0.55 -11.51 9.78
C ASN A 123 -1.21 -11.67 8.39
N ILE A 124 -1.24 -10.59 7.60
CA ILE A 124 -1.80 -10.63 6.24
C ILE A 124 -0.92 -11.53 5.35
N ILE A 125 0.40 -11.40 5.41
CA ILE A 125 1.37 -12.21 4.65
C ILE A 125 1.18 -13.71 4.95
N ASP A 126 1.08 -14.08 6.22
CA ASP A 126 1.03 -15.49 6.65
C ASP A 126 -0.33 -16.14 6.44
N CYS A 127 -1.42 -15.40 6.66
CA CYS A 127 -2.77 -15.98 6.75
C CYS A 127 -3.61 -15.82 5.48
N SER A 128 -3.21 -14.97 4.54
CA SER A 128 -4.04 -14.68 3.36
C SER A 128 -3.80 -15.59 2.15
N ARG A 129 -2.94 -16.62 2.26
CA ARG A 129 -2.63 -17.54 1.15
C ARG A 129 -3.87 -18.24 0.57
N LYS A 130 -4.80 -18.63 1.43
CA LYS A 130 -6.08 -19.25 1.03
C LYS A 130 -6.99 -18.34 0.18
N TYR A 131 -6.66 -17.05 0.09
CA TYR A 131 -7.43 -16.03 -0.61
C TYR A 131 -6.74 -15.52 -1.88
N GLY A 132 -5.68 -16.20 -2.33
CA GLY A 132 -4.98 -15.90 -3.59
C GLY A 132 -3.74 -15.02 -3.44
N ASN A 133 -3.23 -14.84 -2.21
CA ASN A 133 -1.96 -14.15 -1.98
C ASN A 133 -0.81 -15.16 -1.80
N ASN A 134 0.41 -14.76 -2.10
CA ASN A 134 1.58 -15.63 -2.13
C ASN A 134 2.69 -15.18 -1.16
N GLY A 135 2.32 -14.49 -0.08
CA GLY A 135 3.28 -14.01 0.92
C GLY A 135 4.22 -12.96 0.32
N CYS A 136 5.53 -13.18 0.38
CA CYS A 136 6.52 -12.25 -0.17
C CYS A 136 6.66 -12.26 -1.69
N GLU A 137 6.04 -13.20 -2.40
CA GLU A 137 6.14 -13.24 -3.86
C GLU A 137 5.21 -12.23 -4.51
N ASN A 138 3.94 -12.21 -4.06
CA ASN A 138 2.95 -11.24 -4.48
C ASN A 138 1.63 -11.37 -3.70
N GLY A 139 0.74 -10.41 -3.85
CA GLY A 139 -0.66 -10.49 -3.42
C GLY A 139 -1.49 -9.33 -3.94
N ASN A 140 -2.79 -9.35 -3.65
CA ASN A 140 -3.72 -8.31 -4.07
C ASN A 140 -4.39 -7.62 -2.86
N VAL A 141 -4.62 -6.32 -2.98
CA VAL A 141 -5.24 -5.51 -1.93
C VAL A 141 -6.73 -5.84 -1.73
N PRO A 142 -7.56 -6.01 -2.79
CA PRO A 142 -8.99 -6.26 -2.61
C PRO A 142 -9.30 -7.54 -1.82
N SER A 143 -8.62 -8.66 -2.08
CA SER A 143 -8.84 -9.93 -1.35
C SER A 143 -8.63 -9.76 0.15
N VAL A 144 -7.61 -9.01 0.54
CA VAL A 144 -7.30 -8.71 1.94
C VAL A 144 -8.41 -7.83 2.53
N ILE A 145 -8.81 -6.76 1.85
CA ILE A 145 -9.89 -5.89 2.35
C ILE A 145 -11.21 -6.69 2.49
N PHE A 146 -11.57 -7.53 1.52
CA PHE A 146 -12.77 -8.37 1.60
C PHE A 146 -12.70 -9.37 2.76
N LEU A 147 -11.55 -10.01 2.96
CA LEU A 147 -11.30 -10.91 4.08
C LEU A 147 -11.59 -10.21 5.41
N TYR A 148 -10.87 -9.12 5.68
CA TYR A 148 -10.94 -8.45 6.98
C TYR A 148 -12.28 -7.74 7.22
N THR A 149 -12.92 -7.19 6.18
CA THR A 149 -14.24 -6.54 6.32
C THR A 149 -15.40 -7.54 6.47
N CYS A 150 -15.33 -8.71 5.83
CA CYS A 150 -16.38 -9.74 5.94
C CYS A 150 -16.29 -10.50 7.26
N PHE A 151 -15.08 -10.90 7.69
CA PHE A 151 -14.87 -11.51 9.01
C PHE A 151 -15.25 -10.55 10.15
N CYS A 152 -15.00 -9.24 9.99
CA CYS A 152 -15.45 -8.25 10.96
C CYS A 152 -16.97 -8.08 11.07
N LYS A 153 -17.74 -8.47 10.05
CA LYS A 153 -19.22 -8.45 10.13
C LYS A 153 -19.78 -9.69 10.81
N HIS A 154 -19.09 -10.82 10.75
CA HIS A 154 -19.60 -12.12 11.21
C HIS A 154 -18.99 -12.63 12.52
N THR A 155 -17.84 -12.11 12.93
CA THR A 155 -17.20 -12.47 14.20
C THR A 155 -16.68 -11.23 14.91
N SER A 156 -17.21 -10.92 16.08
CA SER A 156 -16.72 -9.81 16.94
C SER A 156 -15.26 -9.99 17.35
N LYS A 157 -14.78 -11.24 17.43
CA LYS A 157 -13.43 -11.58 17.93
C LYS A 157 -12.27 -11.24 16.99
N PHE A 158 -12.49 -11.09 15.68
CA PHE A 158 -11.41 -10.75 14.74
C PHE A 158 -11.18 -9.24 14.56
N CYS A 159 -12.14 -8.40 14.99
CA CYS A 159 -11.96 -6.94 14.99
C CYS A 159 -11.37 -6.40 16.30
N GLU A 160 -11.13 -7.28 17.27
CA GLU A 160 -10.47 -6.98 18.52
C GLU A 160 -8.99 -7.35 18.36
N VAL A 161 -8.26 -6.46 17.68
CA VAL A 161 -6.82 -6.32 17.87
C VAL A 161 -6.58 -5.16 18.84
#